data_AF-W2PIC2-F1
#
_entry.id   AF-W2PIC2-F1
#
_cell.length_a   1.000
_cell.length_b   1.000
_cell.length_c   1.000
_cell.angle_alpha   90.00
_cell.angle_beta   90.00
_cell.angle_gamma   90.00
#
_symmetry.space_group_name_H-M   'P 1'
#
loop_
_entity.id
_entity.type
_entity.pdbx_description
1 polymer ?
#
loop_
_entity_poly.entity_id
_entity_poly.type
_entity_poly.pdbx_seq_one_letter_code
_entity_poly.pdbx_strand_id
1 'polypeptide(L)'
;MYNSGGHTNEWRVLEEAAANGHLKIVEYITEGLWDGVDREEWGYEEEAPEGKPEALLRAIYGGHYKVVNSLLDPYHFAWNLAEALEYALDQGQHNIAEVIYKSSFCFHEVAQRCIENREYMFGPCGDLLVQVASRGRVDVVKYVYNKRNYSVDVIECAFQHATECEKLGVVDFFLKTGKHSKVAVQSFISFAAVDQDSVRVCWQCQCGKISVQKGVYSYRVND
;
A
#
# COMPACT_ATOMS: atom_id res chain seq x y z
N MET A 1 -9.96 -14.89 31.91
CA MET A 1 -9.67 -16.00 30.98
C MET A 1 -10.45 -15.73 29.72
N TYR A 2 -9.87 -15.01 28.78
CA TYR A 2 -10.53 -14.69 27.51
C TYR A 2 -10.36 -15.86 26.55
N ASN A 3 -11.47 -16.19 25.91
CA ASN A 3 -11.70 -17.41 25.17
C ASN A 3 -11.05 -17.31 23.77
N SER A 4 -9.75 -17.59 23.69
CA SER A 4 -8.95 -17.55 22.46
C SER A 4 -9.34 -18.62 21.41
N GLY A 5 -10.40 -19.40 21.64
CA GLY A 5 -10.94 -20.39 20.71
C GLY A 5 -12.18 -19.95 19.92
N GLY A 6 -12.74 -18.76 20.19
CA GLY A 6 -13.96 -18.26 19.51
C GLY A 6 -13.69 -17.86 18.07
N HIS A 7 -12.93 -16.77 17.88
CA HIS A 7 -12.82 -16.02 16.62
C HIS A 7 -12.45 -16.83 15.37
N THR A 8 -11.73 -17.95 15.50
CA THR A 8 -11.29 -18.76 14.34
C THR A 8 -12.44 -19.27 13.46
N ASN A 9 -13.64 -19.48 14.02
CA ASN A 9 -14.78 -19.95 13.23
C ASN A 9 -15.49 -18.80 12.51
N GLU A 10 -15.68 -17.66 13.17
CA GLU A 10 -16.32 -16.47 12.59
C GLU A 10 -15.51 -15.94 11.40
N TRP A 11 -14.17 -15.95 11.50
CA TRP A 11 -13.29 -15.59 10.38
C TRP A 11 -13.45 -16.52 9.18
N ARG A 12 -13.54 -17.83 9.41
CA ARG A 12 -13.77 -18.80 8.31
C ARG A 12 -15.13 -18.62 7.67
N VAL A 13 -16.17 -18.34 8.46
CA VAL A 13 -17.51 -18.06 7.92
C VAL A 13 -17.49 -16.74 7.14
N LEU A 14 -16.80 -15.71 7.63
CA LEU A 14 -16.62 -14.44 6.92
C LEU A 14 -15.92 -14.66 5.56
N GLU A 15 -14.84 -15.44 5.53
CA GLU A 15 -14.12 -15.77 4.30
C GLU A 15 -14.98 -16.51 3.29
N GLU A 16 -15.74 -17.51 3.72
CA GLU A 16 -16.62 -18.29 2.84
C GLU A 16 -17.80 -17.45 2.35
N ALA A 17 -18.40 -16.65 3.23
CA ALA A 17 -19.45 -15.70 2.86
C ALA A 17 -18.92 -14.67 1.84
N ALA A 18 -17.69 -14.21 2.03
CA ALA A 18 -17.05 -13.27 1.13
C ALA A 18 -16.74 -13.89 -0.24
N ALA A 19 -16.23 -15.12 -0.27
CA ALA A 19 -15.97 -15.88 -1.50
C ALA A 19 -17.25 -16.11 -2.34
N ASN A 20 -18.39 -16.30 -1.68
CA ASN A 20 -19.68 -16.59 -2.31
C ASN A 20 -20.59 -15.36 -2.48
N GLY A 21 -20.13 -14.16 -2.11
CA GLY A 21 -20.89 -12.92 -2.32
C GLY A 21 -22.08 -12.74 -1.37
N HIS A 22 -22.06 -13.41 -0.22
CA HIS A 22 -23.16 -13.40 0.76
C HIS A 22 -23.12 -12.15 1.65
N LEU A 23 -23.42 -10.99 1.07
CA LEU A 23 -23.34 -9.68 1.73
C LEU A 23 -23.99 -9.63 3.12
N LYS A 24 -25.22 -10.15 3.28
CA LYS A 24 -25.92 -10.09 4.56
C LYS A 24 -25.22 -10.88 5.67
N ILE A 25 -24.55 -11.97 5.32
CA ILE A 25 -23.78 -12.77 6.28
C ILE A 25 -22.51 -12.01 6.66
N VAL A 26 -21.86 -11.37 5.69
CA VAL A 26 -20.71 -10.50 5.92
C VAL A 26 -21.09 -9.37 6.86
N GLU A 27 -22.14 -8.60 6.55
CA GLU A 27 -22.64 -7.50 7.39
C GLU A 27 -22.96 -7.96 8.82
N TYR A 28 -23.68 -9.08 8.96
CA TYR A 28 -24.02 -9.65 10.27
C TYR A 28 -22.78 -10.03 11.09
N ILE A 29 -21.79 -10.67 10.46
CA ILE A 29 -20.55 -11.06 11.14
C ILE A 29 -19.72 -9.84 11.49
N THR A 30 -19.61 -8.85 10.59
CA THR A 30 -18.89 -7.61 10.90
C THR A 30 -19.56 -6.87 12.04
N GLU A 31 -20.88 -6.69 12.03
CA GLU A 31 -21.57 -6.03 13.14
C GLU A 31 -21.35 -6.78 14.47
N GLY A 32 -21.44 -8.11 14.46
CA GLY A 32 -21.27 -8.94 15.66
C GLY A 32 -19.82 -9.07 16.17
N LEU A 33 -18.81 -9.04 15.29
CA LEU A 33 -17.39 -9.05 15.68
C LEU A 33 -17.00 -7.77 16.42
N TRP A 34 -17.71 -6.67 16.15
CA TRP A 34 -17.43 -5.34 16.69
C TRP A 34 -18.44 -4.91 17.77
N ASP A 35 -19.41 -5.77 18.11
CA ASP A 35 -20.38 -5.53 19.19
C ASP A 35 -19.69 -5.79 20.55
N GLY A 36 -19.35 -4.70 21.25
CA GLY A 36 -18.67 -4.73 22.56
C GLY A 36 -17.23 -4.23 22.58
N VAL A 37 -16.67 -3.82 21.43
CA VAL A 37 -15.38 -3.11 21.37
C VAL A 37 -15.64 -1.61 21.46
N ASP A 38 -15.20 -0.97 22.55
CA ASP A 38 -15.31 0.48 22.70
C ASP A 38 -14.50 1.16 21.58
N ARG A 39 -15.19 1.84 20.66
CA ARG A 39 -14.59 2.48 19.48
C ARG A 39 -13.60 3.60 19.83
N GLU A 40 -13.53 4.02 21.08
CA GLU A 40 -12.64 5.06 21.58
C GLU A 40 -11.36 4.48 22.23
N GLU A 41 -11.34 3.19 22.58
CA GLU A 41 -10.21 2.49 23.23
C GLU A 41 -9.47 1.60 22.22
N TRP A 42 -9.12 2.17 21.06
CA TRP A 42 -8.38 1.46 20.01
C TRP A 42 -6.91 1.24 20.41
N GLY A 43 -6.65 0.11 21.07
CA GLY A 43 -5.34 -0.52 21.09
C GLY A 43 -5.22 -1.46 19.89
N TYR A 44 -4.17 -1.31 19.08
CA TYR A 44 -3.78 -2.21 17.98
C TYR A 44 -3.37 -3.63 18.47
N GLU A 45 -4.01 -4.16 19.52
CA GLU A 45 -3.55 -5.35 20.25
C GLU A 45 -4.31 -6.63 19.94
N GLU A 46 -5.51 -6.58 19.35
CA GLU A 46 -6.07 -7.78 18.72
C GLU A 46 -5.47 -7.96 17.33
N GLU A 47 -4.26 -8.52 17.32
CA GLU A 47 -3.70 -9.16 16.15
C GLU A 47 -4.78 -10.09 15.57
N ALA A 48 -5.21 -9.83 14.34
CA ALA A 48 -6.00 -10.78 13.58
C ALA A 48 -5.32 -12.16 13.70
N PRO A 49 -6.08 -13.26 13.90
CA PRO A 49 -5.51 -14.57 14.18
C PRO A 49 -4.41 -14.92 13.17
N GLU A 50 -3.42 -15.71 13.60
CA GLU A 50 -2.31 -16.17 12.75
C GLU A 50 -2.86 -16.68 11.40
N GLY A 51 -2.66 -15.87 10.35
CA GLY A 51 -3.38 -16.00 9.08
C GLY A 51 -4.23 -14.78 8.82
N LYS A 52 -3.66 -13.78 8.13
CA LYS A 52 -4.38 -12.57 7.75
C LYS A 52 -5.70 -12.98 7.06
N PRO A 53 -6.86 -12.53 7.55
CA PRO A 53 -8.14 -12.96 7.00
C PRO A 53 -8.18 -12.72 5.49
N GLU A 54 -8.50 -13.76 4.73
CA GLU A 54 -8.44 -13.70 3.26
C GLU A 54 -9.74 -13.18 2.65
N ALA A 55 -10.71 -12.82 3.49
CA ALA A 55 -12.08 -12.47 3.09
C ALA A 55 -12.11 -11.38 2.01
N LEU A 56 -11.29 -10.34 2.14
CA LEU A 56 -11.21 -9.28 1.13
C LEU A 56 -10.70 -9.83 -0.21
N LEU A 57 -9.61 -10.62 -0.21
CA LEU A 57 -9.07 -11.21 -1.44
C LEU A 57 -10.04 -12.20 -2.08
N ARG A 58 -10.75 -13.00 -1.28
CA ARG A 58 -11.78 -13.93 -1.78
C ARG A 58 -12.98 -13.19 -2.39
N ALA A 59 -13.41 -12.08 -1.79
CA ALA A 59 -14.45 -11.23 -2.37
C ALA A 59 -14.01 -10.62 -3.71
N ILE A 60 -12.75 -10.19 -3.81
CA ILE A 60 -12.17 -9.69 -5.07
C ILE A 60 -12.08 -10.83 -6.09
N TYR A 61 -11.62 -12.01 -5.71
CA TYR A 61 -11.57 -13.17 -6.60
C TYR A 61 -12.94 -13.50 -7.20
N GLY A 62 -14.00 -13.46 -6.39
CA GLY A 62 -15.38 -13.64 -6.84
C GLY A 62 -15.99 -12.44 -7.57
N GLY A 63 -15.32 -11.29 -7.62
CA GLY A 63 -15.85 -10.06 -8.22
C GLY A 63 -17.02 -9.45 -7.46
N HIS A 64 -17.16 -9.74 -6.16
CA HIS A 64 -18.31 -9.38 -5.34
C HIS A 64 -18.22 -7.93 -4.85
N TYR A 65 -18.39 -6.96 -5.75
CA TYR A 65 -18.22 -5.53 -5.48
C TYR A 65 -18.91 -5.04 -4.19
N LYS A 66 -20.16 -5.45 -3.94
CA LYS A 66 -20.90 -5.02 -2.74
C LYS A 66 -20.27 -5.55 -1.45
N VAL A 67 -19.78 -6.79 -1.48
CA VAL A 67 -19.08 -7.39 -0.35
C VAL A 67 -17.75 -6.68 -0.13
N VAL A 68 -16.98 -6.42 -1.19
CA VAL A 68 -15.73 -5.65 -1.08
C VAL A 68 -16.00 -4.28 -0.46
N ASN A 69 -17.02 -3.56 -0.92
CA ASN A 69 -17.37 -2.25 -0.38
C ASN A 69 -17.76 -2.29 1.11
N SER A 70 -18.43 -3.36 1.56
CA SER A 70 -18.77 -3.57 2.96
C SER A 70 -17.55 -3.92 3.81
N LEU A 71 -16.63 -4.76 3.30
CA LEU A 71 -15.41 -5.13 4.01
C LEU A 71 -14.42 -3.97 4.14
N LEU A 72 -14.41 -3.03 3.20
CA LEU A 72 -13.50 -1.87 3.20
C LEU A 72 -13.88 -0.75 4.18
N ASP A 73 -14.76 -1.03 5.14
CA ASP A 73 -15.03 -0.11 6.24
C ASP A 73 -13.77 0.06 7.11
N PRO A 74 -13.24 1.30 7.24
CA PRO A 74 -11.98 1.56 7.94
C PRO A 74 -12.05 1.30 9.45
N TYR A 75 -13.25 1.17 10.02
CA TYR A 75 -13.45 0.90 11.44
C TYR A 75 -13.47 -0.59 11.78
N HIS A 76 -13.39 -1.47 10.79
CA HIS A 76 -13.54 -2.90 11.01
C HIS A 76 -12.27 -3.70 10.75
N PHE A 77 -11.40 -3.35 9.79
CA PHE A 77 -10.27 -4.23 9.49
C PHE A 77 -9.06 -3.49 8.93
N ALA A 78 -7.87 -3.82 9.43
CA ALA A 78 -6.61 -3.34 8.89
C ALA A 78 -6.18 -4.13 7.64
N TRP A 79 -6.87 -3.92 6.51
CA TRP A 79 -6.58 -4.62 5.26
C TRP A 79 -5.27 -4.16 4.61
N ASN A 80 -4.59 -5.09 3.93
CA ASN A 80 -3.50 -4.77 3.01
C ASN A 80 -4.06 -4.24 1.68
N LEU A 81 -4.38 -2.94 1.63
CA LEU A 81 -4.99 -2.31 0.46
C LEU A 81 -4.09 -2.35 -0.79
N ALA A 82 -2.76 -2.31 -0.61
CA ALA A 82 -1.83 -2.40 -1.74
C ALA A 82 -1.93 -3.75 -2.46
N GLU A 83 -1.96 -4.85 -1.71
CA GLU A 83 -2.15 -6.19 -2.26
C GLU A 83 -3.54 -6.40 -2.86
N ALA A 84 -4.58 -5.91 -2.18
CA ALA A 84 -5.95 -5.97 -2.70
C ALA A 84 -6.08 -5.21 -4.03
N LEU A 85 -5.44 -4.04 -4.15
CA LEU A 85 -5.44 -3.24 -5.37
C LEU A 85 -4.70 -3.94 -6.52
N GLU A 86 -3.51 -4.47 -6.25
CA GLU A 86 -2.74 -5.27 -7.21
C GLU A 86 -3.59 -6.42 -7.77
N TYR A 87 -4.24 -7.16 -6.88
CA TYR A 87 -5.06 -8.30 -7.25
C TYR A 87 -6.29 -7.89 -8.08
N ALA A 88 -6.99 -6.82 -7.70
CA ALA A 88 -8.15 -6.32 -8.45
C ALA A 88 -7.76 -5.87 -9.88
N LEU A 89 -6.60 -5.24 -10.03
CA LEU A 89 -6.08 -4.83 -11.34
C LEU A 89 -5.68 -6.02 -12.21
N ASP A 90 -5.08 -7.06 -11.63
CA ASP A 90 -4.74 -8.30 -12.36
C ASP A 90 -5.98 -9.03 -12.89
N GLN A 91 -7.08 -8.96 -12.15
CA GLN A 91 -8.37 -9.54 -12.57
C GLN A 91 -9.15 -8.62 -13.53
N GLY A 92 -8.64 -7.43 -13.86
CA GLY A 92 -9.34 -6.45 -14.72
C GLY A 92 -10.59 -5.83 -14.07
N GLN A 93 -10.73 -5.95 -12.74
CA GLN A 93 -11.92 -5.50 -12.00
C GLN A 93 -11.79 -4.01 -11.62
N HIS A 94 -11.88 -3.12 -12.62
CA HIS A 94 -11.65 -1.69 -12.46
C HIS A 94 -12.58 -1.01 -11.45
N ASN A 95 -13.82 -1.46 -11.33
CA ASN A 95 -14.78 -0.96 -10.33
C ASN A 95 -14.35 -1.29 -8.90
N ILE A 96 -13.76 -2.47 -8.69
CA ILE A 96 -13.24 -2.91 -7.40
C ILE A 96 -11.91 -2.21 -7.10
N ALA A 97 -11.03 -2.07 -8.08
CA ALA A 97 -9.80 -1.28 -7.93
C ALA A 97 -10.10 0.19 -7.56
N GLU A 98 -11.16 0.77 -8.13
CA GLU A 98 -11.59 2.14 -7.81
C GLU A 98 -12.10 2.27 -6.37
N VAL A 99 -12.87 1.31 -5.86
CA VAL A 99 -13.34 1.39 -4.47
C VAL A 99 -12.19 1.19 -3.48
N ILE A 100 -11.26 0.26 -3.74
CA ILE A 100 -10.07 0.06 -2.91
C ILE A 100 -9.22 1.35 -2.86
N TYR A 101 -9.01 1.99 -4.01
CA TYR A 101 -8.32 3.27 -4.08
C TYR A 101 -9.01 4.36 -3.25
N LYS A 102 -10.34 4.49 -3.34
CA LYS A 102 -11.12 5.46 -2.56
C LYS A 102 -11.14 5.18 -1.06
N SER A 103 -11.18 3.91 -0.67
CA SER A 103 -11.15 3.54 0.75
C SER A 103 -9.82 3.90 1.40
N SER A 104 -8.70 3.91 0.65
CA SER A 104 -7.38 4.27 1.18
C SER A 104 -7.33 5.67 1.82
N PHE A 105 -8.19 6.60 1.38
CA PHE A 105 -8.30 7.94 1.98
C PHE A 105 -8.99 7.88 3.34
N CYS A 106 -10.01 7.04 3.49
CA CYS A 106 -10.75 6.88 4.73
C CYS A 106 -9.87 6.22 5.80
N PHE A 107 -9.05 5.24 5.43
CA PHE A 107 -8.05 4.65 6.32
C PHE A 107 -7.03 5.68 6.81
N HIS A 108 -6.63 6.62 5.95
CA HIS A 108 -5.71 7.69 6.34
C HIS A 108 -6.35 8.68 7.33
N GLU A 109 -7.60 9.07 7.11
CA GLU A 109 -8.33 10.00 8.00
C GLU A 109 -8.62 9.36 9.36
N VAL A 110 -9.06 8.11 9.39
CA VAL A 110 -9.27 7.36 10.64
C VAL A 110 -7.95 7.18 11.39
N ALA A 111 -6.87 6.80 10.68
CA ALA A 111 -5.55 6.68 11.29
C ALA A 111 -5.06 8.02 11.87
N GLN A 112 -5.29 9.16 11.20
CA GLN A 112 -4.94 10.48 11.76
C GLN A 112 -5.74 10.80 13.03
N ARG A 113 -7.05 10.55 13.03
CA ARG A 113 -7.93 10.83 14.18
C ARG A 113 -7.63 9.95 15.39
N CYS A 114 -7.33 8.67 15.18
CA CYS A 114 -6.95 7.75 16.26
C CYS A 114 -5.58 8.09 16.89
N ILE A 115 -4.81 9.01 16.28
CA ILE A 115 -3.41 9.28 16.62
C ILE A 115 -3.20 10.73 17.12
N GLU A 116 -4.26 11.46 17.50
CA GLU A 116 -4.12 12.80 18.10
C GLU A 116 -3.18 12.86 19.34
N ASN A 117 -2.75 11.70 19.87
CA ASN A 117 -1.75 11.57 20.95
C ASN A 117 -0.35 11.03 20.55
N ARG A 118 -0.03 10.73 19.27
CA ARG A 118 1.33 10.29 18.85
C ARG A 118 1.77 10.90 17.52
N GLU A 119 2.44 12.04 17.63
CA GLU A 119 2.96 12.94 16.58
C GLU A 119 3.80 12.30 15.43
N TYR A 120 4.11 11.00 15.44
CA TYR A 120 5.17 10.43 14.57
C TYR A 120 4.81 9.20 13.72
N MET A 121 3.62 8.61 13.83
CA MET A 121 3.44 7.24 13.28
C MET A 121 2.75 7.15 11.91
N PHE A 122 2.04 8.20 11.47
CA PHE A 122 1.31 8.19 10.17
C PHE A 122 1.68 9.40 9.29
N GLY A 123 2.98 9.57 9.06
CA GLY A 123 3.50 10.49 8.05
C GLY A 123 3.21 10.04 6.61
N PRO A 124 3.91 10.61 5.60
CA PRO A 124 3.75 10.27 4.19
C PRO A 124 3.84 8.76 3.87
N CYS A 125 4.43 7.98 4.76
CA CYS A 125 4.73 6.57 4.58
C CYS A 125 3.53 5.63 4.82
N GLY A 126 2.43 6.14 5.41
CA GLY A 126 1.15 5.42 5.45
C GLY A 126 0.37 5.47 4.12
N ASP A 127 0.81 6.29 3.16
CA ASP A 127 0.08 6.52 1.92
C ASP A 127 0.10 5.29 1.00
N LEU A 128 -1.02 5.03 0.31
CA LEU A 128 -1.16 3.93 -0.64
C LEU A 128 -0.06 3.96 -1.72
N LEU A 129 0.37 5.14 -2.18
CA LEU A 129 1.45 5.25 -3.17
C LEU A 129 2.76 4.66 -2.63
N VAL A 130 3.09 4.90 -1.36
CA VAL A 130 4.29 4.36 -0.71
C VAL A 130 4.19 2.86 -0.57
N GLN A 131 3.02 2.36 -0.16
CA GLN A 131 2.78 0.92 0.00
C GLN A 131 2.90 0.16 -1.34
N VAL A 132 2.36 0.69 -2.44
CA VAL A 132 2.49 0.03 -3.75
C VAL A 132 3.92 0.19 -4.34
N ALA A 133 4.63 1.26 -3.98
CA ALA A 133 6.01 1.49 -4.42
C ALA A 133 6.99 0.47 -3.81
N SER A 134 6.82 0.11 -2.52
CA SER A 134 7.65 -0.89 -1.85
C SER A 134 7.45 -2.31 -2.43
N ARG A 135 6.29 -2.59 -3.03
CA ARG A 135 5.97 -3.89 -3.66
C ARG A 135 6.56 -4.02 -5.07
N GLY A 136 6.75 -2.90 -5.78
CA GLY A 136 7.55 -2.84 -7.00
C GLY A 136 6.78 -3.02 -8.31
N ARG A 137 5.46 -3.05 -8.28
CA ARG A 137 4.62 -3.15 -9.47
C ARG A 137 4.43 -1.80 -10.14
N VAL A 138 5.18 -1.55 -11.22
CA VAL A 138 5.22 -0.27 -11.94
C VAL A 138 3.87 0.15 -12.51
N ASP A 139 3.08 -0.81 -13.00
CA ASP A 139 1.74 -0.59 -13.53
C ASP A 139 0.76 -0.11 -12.45
N VAL A 140 0.80 -0.71 -11.26
CA VAL A 140 -0.01 -0.31 -10.11
C VAL A 140 0.45 1.02 -9.55
N VAL A 141 1.76 1.25 -9.45
CA VAL A 141 2.32 2.57 -9.09
C VAL A 141 1.84 3.63 -10.07
N LYS A 142 1.88 3.39 -11.38
CA LYS A 142 1.35 4.32 -12.40
C LYS A 142 -0.15 4.56 -12.25
N TYR A 143 -0.92 3.51 -11.98
CA TYR A 143 -2.36 3.63 -11.74
C TYR A 143 -2.64 4.59 -10.58
N VAL A 144 -1.99 4.37 -9.43
CA VAL A 144 -2.15 5.18 -8.22
C VAL A 144 -1.61 6.61 -8.42
N TYR A 145 -0.40 6.74 -8.96
CA TYR A 145 0.28 8.02 -9.19
C TYR A 145 -0.52 8.98 -10.11
N ASN A 146 -1.19 8.44 -11.13
CA ASN A 146 -1.95 9.27 -12.08
C ASN A 146 -3.35 9.68 -11.59
N LYS A 147 -3.83 9.14 -10.46
CA LYS A 147 -5.18 9.43 -9.94
C LYS A 147 -5.29 10.77 -9.21
N ARG A 148 -4.19 11.29 -8.66
CA ARG A 148 -4.17 12.58 -7.98
C ARG A 148 -2.79 13.23 -8.06
N ASN A 149 -2.72 14.51 -7.71
CA ASN A 149 -1.45 15.20 -7.56
C ASN A 149 -0.91 14.97 -6.14
N TYR A 150 0.17 14.18 -6.05
CA TYR A 150 0.85 13.89 -4.79
C TYR A 150 1.73 15.05 -4.34
N SER A 151 1.83 15.27 -3.01
CA SER A 151 2.84 16.17 -2.46
C SER A 151 4.24 15.60 -2.67
N VAL A 152 5.24 16.49 -2.63
CA VAL A 152 6.65 16.09 -2.78
C VAL A 152 7.02 15.07 -1.69
N ASP A 153 6.60 15.29 -0.45
CA ASP A 153 6.91 14.40 0.68
C ASP A 153 6.42 12.95 0.48
N VAL A 154 5.22 12.76 -0.09
CA VAL A 154 4.70 11.41 -0.38
C VAL A 154 5.46 10.76 -1.52
N ILE A 155 5.82 11.53 -2.55
CA ILE A 155 6.64 11.01 -3.67
C ILE A 155 8.03 10.64 -3.18
N GLU A 156 8.63 11.44 -2.29
CA GLU A 156 9.93 11.16 -1.70
C GLU A 156 9.91 9.92 -0.79
N CYS A 157 8.90 9.78 0.10
CA CYS A 157 8.78 8.56 0.90
C CYS A 157 8.56 7.32 0.00
N ALA A 158 7.77 7.44 -1.08
CA ALA A 158 7.55 6.35 -2.04
C ALA A 158 8.84 5.97 -2.79
N PHE A 159 9.62 6.97 -3.20
CA PHE A 159 10.91 6.76 -3.85
C PHE A 159 11.93 6.09 -2.94
N GLN A 160 12.00 6.54 -1.68
CA GLN A 160 12.87 5.95 -0.67
C GLN A 160 12.51 4.48 -0.43
N HIS A 161 11.23 4.17 -0.21
CA HIS A 161 10.78 2.78 0.00
C HIS A 161 11.04 1.90 -1.23
N ALA A 162 10.82 2.42 -2.44
CA ALA A 162 11.17 1.69 -3.67
C ALA A 162 12.67 1.42 -3.75
N THR A 163 13.52 2.33 -3.28
CA THR A 163 14.98 2.17 -3.24
C THR A 163 15.41 1.13 -2.22
N GLU A 164 14.93 1.25 -0.97
CA GLU A 164 15.23 0.33 0.14
C GLU A 164 14.74 -1.09 -0.15
N CYS A 165 13.65 -1.22 -0.90
CA CYS A 165 13.09 -2.51 -1.34
C CYS A 165 13.64 -2.98 -2.70
N GLU A 166 14.63 -2.28 -3.27
CA GLU A 166 15.31 -2.59 -4.54
C GLU A 166 14.37 -2.71 -5.76
N LYS A 167 13.30 -1.92 -5.78
CA LYS A 167 12.29 -1.91 -6.85
C LYS A 167 12.71 -1.02 -8.01
N LEU A 168 13.75 -1.45 -8.74
CA LEU A 168 14.41 -0.67 -9.80
C LEU A 168 13.45 -0.11 -10.87
N GLY A 169 12.40 -0.86 -11.25
CA GLY A 169 11.42 -0.38 -12.23
C GLY A 169 10.58 0.79 -11.73
N VAL A 170 10.28 0.82 -10.43
CA VAL A 170 9.55 1.93 -9.78
C VAL A 170 10.48 3.12 -9.57
N VAL A 171 11.74 2.87 -9.19
CA VAL A 171 12.78 3.91 -9.09
C VAL A 171 12.97 4.60 -10.45
N ASP A 172 13.12 3.85 -11.54
CA ASP A 172 13.23 4.38 -12.90
C ASP A 172 12.00 5.21 -13.30
N PHE A 173 10.80 4.74 -12.92
CA PHE A 173 9.58 5.50 -13.13
C PHE A 173 9.62 6.87 -12.43
N PHE A 174 9.96 6.94 -11.15
CA PHE A 174 10.04 8.20 -10.40
C PHE A 174 11.18 9.12 -10.87
N LEU A 175 12.31 8.56 -11.34
CA LEU A 175 13.37 9.36 -11.96
C LEU A 175 12.88 10.02 -13.26
N LYS A 176 12.07 9.31 -14.05
CA LYS A 176 11.49 9.83 -15.30
C LYS A 176 10.41 10.89 -15.07
N THR A 177 9.71 10.87 -13.94
CA THR A 177 8.69 11.91 -13.64
C THR A 177 9.31 13.23 -13.21
N GLY A 178 10.58 13.25 -12.81
CA GLY A 178 11.30 14.47 -12.43
C GLY A 178 10.84 15.14 -11.12
N LYS A 179 9.92 14.50 -10.37
CA LYS A 179 9.38 15.03 -9.10
C LYS A 179 10.10 14.42 -7.89
N HIS A 180 11.40 14.67 -7.74
CA HIS A 180 12.21 14.14 -6.63
C HIS A 180 13.25 15.18 -6.18
N SER A 181 13.61 15.20 -4.90
CA SER A 181 14.73 16.05 -4.44
C SER A 181 16.09 15.45 -4.79
N LYS A 182 17.09 16.34 -4.82
CA LYS A 182 18.51 15.99 -4.93
C LYS A 182 18.96 15.05 -3.79
N VAL A 183 18.36 15.18 -2.59
CA VAL A 183 18.68 14.35 -1.42
C VAL A 183 18.25 12.91 -1.65
N ALA A 184 17.04 12.68 -2.15
CA ALA A 184 16.54 11.34 -2.46
C ALA A 184 17.44 10.60 -3.47
N VAL A 185 17.87 11.31 -4.53
CA VAL A 185 18.80 10.76 -5.54
C VAL A 185 20.17 10.44 -4.94
N GLN A 186 20.67 11.30 -4.05
CA GLN A 186 21.96 11.06 -3.38
C GLN A 186 21.92 9.84 -2.45
N SER A 187 20.83 9.66 -1.70
CA SER A 187 20.62 8.48 -0.86
C SER A 187 20.62 7.18 -1.68
N PHE A 188 19.93 7.18 -2.83
CA PHE A 188 19.97 6.07 -3.79
C PHE A 188 21.39 5.76 -4.27
N ILE A 189 22.15 6.79 -4.67
CA ILE A 189 23.54 6.64 -5.12
C ILE A 189 24.42 6.04 -4.01
N SER A 190 24.28 6.51 -2.76
CA SER A 190 25.04 5.95 -1.65
C SER A 190 24.69 4.49 -1.38
N PHE A 191 23.40 4.13 -1.45
CA PHE A 191 22.96 2.76 -1.21
C PHE A 191 23.49 1.80 -2.30
N ALA A 192 23.39 2.21 -3.57
CA ALA A 192 23.92 1.45 -4.70
C ALA A 192 25.46 1.31 -4.70
N ALA A 193 26.19 2.20 -4.02
CA ALA A 193 27.65 2.14 -3.91
C ALA A 193 28.15 1.18 -2.82
N VAL A 194 27.33 0.90 -1.80
CA VAL A 194 27.66 -0.03 -0.70
C VAL A 194 27.43 -1.49 -1.13
N ASP A 195 26.46 -1.73 -2.00
CA ASP A 195 26.11 -3.06 -2.48
C ASP A 195 26.90 -3.46 -3.75
N GLN A 196 28.20 -3.71 -3.56
CA GLN A 196 29.15 -3.94 -4.66
C GLN A 196 28.92 -5.24 -5.48
N ASP A 197 28.04 -6.14 -5.05
CA ASP A 197 27.86 -7.45 -5.70
C ASP A 197 26.51 -7.65 -6.44
N SER A 198 25.45 -6.85 -6.17
CA SER A 198 24.14 -7.04 -6.82
C SER A 198 23.78 -6.02 -7.90
N VAL A 199 24.44 -4.86 -7.98
CA VAL A 199 24.09 -3.81 -8.96
C VAL A 199 25.34 -3.29 -9.69
N ARG A 200 25.75 -4.02 -10.74
CA ARG A 200 26.73 -3.54 -11.75
C ARG A 200 26.15 -2.42 -12.64
N VAL A 201 25.69 -1.33 -12.03
CA VAL A 201 25.46 -0.08 -12.75
C VAL A 201 26.65 0.82 -12.46
N CYS A 202 27.63 0.81 -13.35
CA CYS A 202 28.83 1.63 -13.22
C CYS A 202 28.43 3.10 -13.44
N TRP A 203 28.30 3.87 -12.36
CA TRP A 203 28.02 5.31 -12.39
C TRP A 203 29.33 6.10 -12.34
N GLN A 204 29.77 6.67 -13.46
CA GLN A 204 30.95 7.53 -13.50
C GLN A 204 30.50 8.99 -13.67
N CYS A 205 30.54 9.75 -12.59
CA CYS A 205 30.23 11.18 -12.59
C CYS A 205 31.45 11.97 -13.09
N GLN A 206 31.48 12.27 -14.38
CA GLN A 206 32.31 13.34 -14.93
C GLN A 206 31.40 14.33 -15.65
N CYS A 207 31.33 15.55 -15.10
CA CYS A 207 30.78 16.74 -15.76
C CYS A 207 29.26 16.80 -15.99
N GLY A 208 28.45 16.46 -14.97
CA GLY A 208 27.01 16.81 -14.96
C GLY A 208 26.16 16.07 -16.01
N LYS A 209 26.65 14.96 -16.55
CA LYS A 209 25.90 14.04 -17.42
C LYS A 209 25.78 12.71 -16.72
N ILE A 210 24.54 12.30 -16.47
CA ILE A 210 24.20 10.94 -16.07
C ILE A 210 24.02 10.12 -17.35
N SER A 211 24.65 8.94 -17.44
CA SER A 211 24.43 7.98 -18.53
C SER A 211 24.44 6.57 -17.98
N VAL A 212 23.33 5.85 -18.18
CA VAL A 212 23.19 4.43 -17.85
C VAL A 212 23.50 3.62 -19.10
N GLN A 213 24.51 2.73 -19.07
CA GLN A 213 24.79 1.83 -20.18
C GLN A 213 23.90 0.58 -20.14
N LYS A 214 22.61 0.82 -20.39
CA LYS A 214 21.76 0.11 -21.36
C LYS A 214 20.52 0.98 -21.56
N GLY A 215 20.67 2.02 -22.38
CA GLY A 215 19.65 3.03 -22.63
C GLY A 215 20.08 4.40 -22.09
N VAL A 216 20.70 5.19 -22.95
CA VAL A 216 21.23 6.52 -22.64
C VAL A 216 20.07 7.48 -22.37
N TYR A 217 19.86 7.86 -21.10
CA TYR A 217 19.08 9.04 -20.74
C TYR A 217 20.04 10.16 -20.34
N SER A 218 19.99 11.30 -21.02
CA SER A 218 20.71 12.51 -20.63
C SER A 218 19.78 13.41 -19.81
N TYR A 219 20.17 13.75 -18.58
CA TYR A 219 19.48 14.77 -17.78
C TYR A 219 20.37 16.02 -17.66
N ARG A 220 19.78 17.21 -17.82
CA ARG A 220 20.39 18.48 -17.40
C ARG A 220 19.78 18.87 -16.07
N VAL A 221 20.61 19.02 -15.05
CA VAL A 221 20.25 19.79 -13.87
C VAL A 221 20.39 21.25 -14.28
N ASN A 222 19.27 21.97 -14.43
CA ASN A 222 19.33 23.42 -14.56
C ASN A 222 19.31 24.00 -13.14
N ASP A 223 20.22 24.93 -12.91
CA ASP A 223 20.51 25.58 -11.62
C ASP A 223 19.30 26.30 -10.99
#